data_AF-H2FUK9-F1
#
_entry.id   AF-H2FUK9-F1
#
_cell.length_a   1.000
_cell.length_b   1.000
_cell.length_c   1.000
_cell.angle_alpha   90.00
_cell.angle_beta   90.00
_cell.angle_gamma   90.00
#
_symmetry.space_group_name_H-M   'P 1'
#
loop_
_entity.id
_entity.type
_entity.pdbx_description
1 polymer ?
#
loop_
_entity_poly.entity_id
_entity_poly.type
_entity_poly.pdbx_seq_one_letter_code
_entity_poly.pdbx_strand_id
1 'polypeptide(L)' 'MGALIKLLLLLLVAFFLASEVTLSTSLYRYEDNEIELTFPVWQTDKPWYYLKWNPAEGEFEQRVSLKQ' A
#
# COMPACT_ATOMS: atom_id res chain seq x y z
N MET A 1 34.81 -19.49 0.21
CA MET A 1 34.06 -18.22 0.25
C MET A 1 32.82 -18.22 -0.64
N GLY A 2 32.88 -18.71 -1.89
CA GLY A 2 31.71 -18.68 -2.80
C GLY A 2 30.48 -19.47 -2.34
N ALA A 3 30.65 -20.61 -1.67
CA ALA A 3 29.54 -21.40 -1.14
C ALA A 3 28.79 -20.67 -0.01
N LEU A 4 29.52 -19.95 0.85
CA LEU A 4 28.95 -19.17 1.96
C LEU A 4 28.07 -18.04 1.44
N ILE A 5 28.55 -17.31 0.41
CA ILE A 5 27.80 -16.22 -0.22
C ILE A 5 26.51 -16.73 -0.86
N LYS A 6 26.56 -17.88 -1.55
CA LYS A 6 25.37 -18.48 -2.17
C LYS A 6 24.32 -18.87 -1.12
N LEU A 7 24.75 -19.45 0.00
CA LEU A 7 23.85 -19.79 1.11
C LEU A 7 23.22 -18.53 1.72
N LEU A 8 24.00 -17.47 1.89
CA LEU A 8 23.54 -16.20 2.44
C LEU A 8 22.51 -15.52 1.53
N LEU A 9 22.72 -15.57 0.21
CA LEU A 9 21.76 -15.08 -0.78
C LEU A 9 20.46 -15.90 -0.80
N LEU A 10 20.55 -17.22 -0.69
CA LEU A 10 19.37 -18.09 -0.62
C LEU A 10 18.55 -17.84 0.65
N LEU A 11 19.22 -17.69 1.79
CA LEU A 11 18.56 -17.34 3.07
C LEU A 11 17.92 -15.95 3.01
N LEU A 12 18.57 -14.99 2.36
CA LEU A 12 18.02 -13.65 2.17
C LEU A 12 16.72 -13.70 1.35
N VAL A 13 16.70 -14.43 0.23
CA VAL A 13 15.50 -14.61 -0.60
C VAL A 13 14.39 -15.33 0.17
N ALA A 14 14.72 -16.40 0.89
CA ALA A 14 13.75 -17.12 1.72
C ALA A 14 13.17 -16.23 2.82
N PHE A 15 14.00 -15.38 3.44
CA PHE A 15 13.57 -14.40 4.43
C PHE A 15 12.63 -13.34 3.84
N PHE A 16 12.92 -12.81 2.65
CA PHE A 16 12.03 -11.86 1.97
C PHE A 16 10.68 -12.48 1.58
N LEU A 17 10.67 -13.73 1.14
CA LEU A 17 9.43 -14.45 0.81
C LEU A 17 8.59 -14.80 2.04
N ALA A 18 9.25 -15.10 3.17
CA ALA A 18 8.59 -15.38 4.44
C ALA A 18 8.22 -14.11 5.21
N SER A 19 8.86 -12.99 4.91
CA SER A 19 8.49 -11.69 5.45
C SER A 19 7.19 -11.25 4.80
N GLU A 20 6.17 -11.10 5.61
CA GLU A 20 4.90 -10.50 5.23
C GLU A 20 5.12 -8.99 5.02
N VAL A 21 5.80 -8.63 3.93
CA VAL A 21 5.98 -7.23 3.54
C VAL A 21 4.66 -6.80 2.90
N THR A 22 3.75 -6.33 3.74
CA THR A 22 2.49 -5.71 3.31
C THR A 22 2.84 -4.40 2.59
N LEU A 23 3.13 -4.48 1.29
CA LEU A 23 3.22 -3.32 0.42
C LEU A 23 1.80 -2.76 0.23
N SER A 24 1.34 -1.97 1.21
CA SER A 24 0.13 -1.15 1.13
C SER A 24 0.34 -0.02 0.12
N THR A 25 0.49 -0.36 -1.17
CA THR A 25 0.70 0.63 -2.24
C THR A 25 -0.59 1.29 -2.70
N SER A 26 -1.73 0.71 -2.33
CA SER A 26 -3.05 1.31 -2.37
C SER A 26 -3.94 0.50 -1.44
N LEU A 27 -4.49 1.10 -0.39
CA LEU A 27 -5.51 0.44 0.40
C LEU A 27 -6.80 0.52 -0.44
N TYR A 28 -7.17 -0.58 -1.09
CA TYR A 28 -8.44 -0.71 -1.80
C TYR A 28 -9.43 -1.38 -0.85
N ARG A 29 -10.34 -0.59 -0.29
CA ARG A 29 -11.37 -1.08 0.63
C ARG A 29 -12.69 -1.14 -0.14
N TYR A 30 -13.20 -2.36 -0.33
CA TYR A 30 -14.50 -2.61 -0.93
C TYR A 30 -15.49 -2.83 0.22
N GLU A 31 -16.08 -1.75 0.69
CA GLU A 31 -17.28 -1.82 1.54
C GLU A 31 -18.51 -1.76 0.61
N ASP A 32 -19.63 -2.33 1.04
CA ASP A 32 -20.81 -2.47 0.19
C ASP A 32 -21.25 -1.11 -0.38
N ASN A 33 -21.01 -0.92 -1.68
CA ASN A 33 -21.29 0.29 -2.46
C ASN A 33 -20.36 1.50 -2.19
N GLU A 34 -19.17 1.29 -1.64
CA GLU A 34 -18.16 2.33 -1.45
C GLU A 34 -16.83 1.94 -2.11
N ILE A 35 -16.27 2.87 -2.89
CA ILE A 35 -14.94 2.76 -3.47
C ILE A 35 -14.05 3.77 -2.75
N GLU A 36 -13.08 3.26 -1.98
CA GLU A 36 -12.05 4.06 -1.31
C GLU A 36 -10.68 3.77 -1.93
N LEU A 37 -10.02 4.83 -2.40
CA LEU A 37 -8.69 4.82 -3.03
C LEU A 37 -7.79 5.76 -2.26
N THR A 38 -6.88 5.18 -1.48
CA THR A 38 -5.87 5.93 -0.72
C THR A 38 -4.48 5.64 -1.26
N PHE A 39 -3.74 6.68 -1.66
CA PHE A 39 -2.35 6.58 -2.05
C PHE A 39 -1.46 7.14 -0.93
N PRO A 40 -0.87 6.26 -0.09
CA PRO A 40 -0.02 6.69 1.00
C PRO A 40 1.33 7.20 0.50
N VAL A 41 1.97 8.06 1.31
CA VAL A 41 3.41 8.32 1.25
C VAL A 41 4.08 7.36 2.24
N TRP A 42 5.41 7.41 2.41
CA TRP A 42 6.15 6.72 3.48
C TRP A 42 5.51 6.85 4.89
N GLN A 43 4.64 7.85 5.11
CA GLN A 43 3.73 7.93 6.26
C GLN A 43 2.27 7.80 5.82
N THR A 44 1.55 6.87 6.45
CA THR A 44 0.14 6.55 6.18
C THR A 44 -0.84 7.65 6.59
N ASP A 45 -0.46 8.51 7.53
CA ASP A 45 -1.36 9.48 8.16
C ASP A 45 -1.68 10.68 7.25
N LYS A 46 -0.91 10.87 6.18
CA LYS A 46 -1.06 11.97 5.21
C LYS A 46 -0.91 11.44 3.79
N PRO A 47 -1.95 10.78 3.23
CA PRO A 47 -1.93 10.35 1.84
C PRO A 47 -1.80 11.56 0.92
N TRP A 48 -1.05 11.40 -0.18
CA TRP A 48 -0.88 12.48 -1.17
C TRP A 48 -2.09 12.56 -2.10
N TYR A 49 -2.84 11.47 -2.23
CA TYR A 49 -4.09 11.41 -2.96
C TYR A 49 -5.09 10.52 -2.24
N TYR A 50 -6.32 11.02 -2.09
CA TYR A 50 -7.46 10.32 -1.52
C TYR A 50 -8.68 10.54 -2.39
N LEU A 51 -9.37 9.45 -2.72
CA LEU A 51 -10.63 9.45 -3.43
C LEU A 51 -11.60 8.49 -2.74
N LYS A 52 -12.76 9.01 -2.34
CA LYS A 52 -13.87 8.23 -1.82
C LYS A 52 -15.08 8.48 -2.70
N TRP A 53 -15.72 7.41 -3.18
CA TRP A 53 -16.93 7.49 -3.97
C TRP A 53 -17.93 6.44 -3.50
N ASN A 54 -19.11 6.89 -3.08
CA ASN A 54 -20.23 6.04 -2.70
C ASN A 54 -21.43 6.36 -3.62
N PRO A 55 -21.67 5.58 -4.70
CA PRO A 55 -22.81 5.79 -5.58
C PRO A 55 -24.18 5.57 -4.92
N ALA A 56 -24.26 4.81 -3.82
CA ALA A 56 -25.52 4.56 -3.12
C ALA A 56 -25.96 5.78 -2.28
N GLU A 57 -25.01 6.47 -1.68
CA GLU A 57 -25.26 7.68 -0.87
C GLU A 57 -25.08 8.98 -1.66
N GLY A 58 -24.59 8.91 -2.90
CA GLY A 58 -24.28 10.07 -3.72
C GLY A 58 -23.07 10.87 -3.21
N GLU A 59 -22.24 10.26 -2.36
CA GLU A 59 -21.05 10.90 -1.80
C GLU A 59 -19.88 10.82 -2.78
N PHE A 60 -19.24 11.95 -3.00
CA PHE A 60 -17.98 12.03 -3.73
C PHE A 60 -17.03 12.96 -2.98
N GLU A 61 -15.90 12.42 -2.57
CA GLU A 61 -14.87 13.15 -1.87
C GLU A 61 -13.52 12.94 -2.54
N GLN A 62 -12.86 14.06 -2.86
CA GLN A 62 -11.53 14.06 -3.44
C GLN A 62 -10.65 14.99 -2.61
N ARG A 63 -9.53 14.45 -2.10
CA ARG A 63 -8.51 15.24 -1.42
C ARG A 63 -7.16 15.01 -2.07
N VAL A 64 -6.57 16.10 -2.56
CA VAL A 64 -5.21 16.10 -3.10
C VAL A 64 -4.33 16.86 -2.13
N SER A 65 -3.40 16.16 -1.50
CA SER A 65 -2.45 16.77 -0.58
C SER A 65 -1.16 17.06 -1.35
N LEU A 66 -1.14 18.21 -2.02
CA LEU A 66 0.08 18.75 -2.62
C LEU A 66 1.03 19.08 -1.47
N LYS A 67 2.08 18.27 -1.30
CA LYS A 67 3.19 18.59 -0.39
C LYS A 67 3.66 20.03 -0.67
N GLN A 68 3.48 20.92 0.29
CA GLN A 68 4.25 22.17 0.39
C GLN A 68 5.67 21.83 0.86
#